data_AF-A0A965PMK2-F1
#
_entry.id   AF-A0A965PMK2-F1
#
_cell.length_a   1.000
_cell.length_b   1.000
_cell.length_c   1.000
_cell.angle_alpha   90.00
_cell.angle_beta   90.00
_cell.angle_gamma   90.00
#
_symmetry.space_group_name_H-M   'P 1'
#
loop_
_entity.id
_entity.type
_entity.pdbx_description
1 polymer ?
#
loop_
_entity_poly.entity_id
_entity_poly.type
_entity_poly.pdbx_seq_one_letter_code
_entity_poly.pdbx_strand_id
1 'polypeptide(L)' 'MKTYTAKNGATQYKPSLEEIQTMDDEGEGFCLACGSTQRAEPDARRYQCQACNAHKVYGAQELALMGLCY' A
#
# COMPACT_ATOMS: atom_id res chain seq x y z
N MET A 1 5.96 6.38 6.72
CA MET A 1 4.77 6.81 5.94
C MET A 1 4.67 8.32 5.65
N LYS A 2 4.31 8.67 4.41
CA LYS A 2 3.95 10.04 3.96
C LYS A 2 2.58 10.03 3.29
N THR A 3 1.91 11.18 3.23
CA THR A 3 0.66 11.33 2.47
C THR A 3 0.89 12.01 1.12
N TYR A 4 0.00 11.76 0.15
CA TYR A 4 -0.04 12.45 -1.14
C TYR A 4 -1.48 12.65 -1.61
N THR A 5 -1.71 13.65 -2.44
CA THR A 5 -3.02 13.89 -3.07
C THR A 5 -3.11 13.10 -4.37
N ALA A 6 -4.03 12.14 -4.43
CA ALA A 6 -4.28 11.38 -5.66
C ALA A 6 -5.01 12.23 -6.71
N LYS A 7 -5.01 11.75 -7.97
CA LYS A 7 -5.65 12.45 -9.11
C LYS A 7 -7.14 12.76 -8.90
N ASN A 8 -7.81 11.98 -8.05
CA ASN A 8 -9.22 12.17 -7.70
C ASN A 8 -9.42 13.11 -6.48
N GLY A 9 -8.37 13.79 -6.01
CA GLY A 9 -8.41 14.70 -4.86
C GLY A 9 -8.35 14.00 -3.49
N ALA A 10 -8.32 12.66 -3.44
CA ALA A 10 -8.26 11.94 -2.18
C ALA A 10 -6.85 11.98 -1.57
N THR A 11 -6.76 12.24 -0.26
CA THR A 11 -5.54 12.03 0.50
C THR A 11 -5.25 10.54 0.62
N GLN A 12 -4.05 10.12 0.23
CA GLN A 12 -3.59 8.74 0.27
C GLN A 12 -2.27 8.63 1.02
N TYR A 13 -1.94 7.42 1.44
CA TYR A 13 -0.73 7.10 2.19
C TYR A 13 0.25 6.36 1.29
N LYS A 14 1.55 6.60 1.50
CA LYS A 14 2.62 5.81 0.91
C LYS A 14 3.69 5.44 1.96
N PRO A 15 4.12 4.16 2.01
CA PRO A 15 5.18 3.71 2.88
C PRO A 15 6.56 4.19 2.39
N SER A 16 7.60 4.09 3.22
CA SER A 16 8.99 4.25 2.78
C SER A 16 9.46 3.02 1.99
N LEU A 17 10.57 3.16 1.25
CA LEU A 17 11.20 2.01 0.59
C LEU A 17 11.57 0.89 1.58
N GLU A 18 12.06 1.25 2.77
CA GLU A 18 12.40 0.31 3.84
C GLU A 18 11.16 -0.46 4.33
N GLU A 19 10.04 0.25 4.54
CA GLU A 19 8.77 -0.36 4.93
C GLU A 19 8.30 -1.38 3.88
N ILE A 20 8.42 -1.06 2.58
CA ILE A 20 8.04 -1.99 1.51
C ILE A 20 8.92 -3.24 1.49
N GLN A 21 10.22 -3.12 1.76
CA GLN A 21 11.11 -4.29 1.78
C GLN A 21 10.74 -5.26 2.89
N THR A 22 10.44 -4.76 4.09
CA THR A 22 9.95 -5.60 5.19
C THR A 22 8.63 -6.27 4.82
N MET A 23 7.72 -5.53 4.19
CA MET A 23 6.43 -6.07 3.76
C MET A 23 6.56 -7.16 2.68
N ASP A 24 7.54 -7.05 1.77
CA ASP A 24 7.83 -8.09 0.78
C ASP A 24 8.31 -9.39 1.45
N ASP A 25 9.19 -9.28 2.45
CA ASP A 25 9.70 -10.43 3.22
C ASP A 25 8.60 -11.11 4.06
N GLU A 26 7.73 -10.31 4.68
CA GLU A 26 6.65 -10.82 5.54
C GLU A 26 5.38 -11.24 4.76
N GLY A 27 5.31 -10.99 3.46
CA GLY A 27 4.13 -11.28 2.64
C GLY A 27 2.93 -10.39 2.99
N GLU A 28 3.19 -9.11 3.19
CA GLU A 28 2.21 -8.08 3.52
C GLU A 28 1.98 -7.08 2.37
N GLY A 29 0.77 -6.51 2.35
CA GLY A 29 0.37 -5.42 1.48
C GLY A 29 -0.06 -4.19 2.27
N PHE A 30 0.01 -3.03 1.63
CA PHE A 30 -0.24 -1.73 2.25
C PHE A 30 -1.52 -1.11 1.74
N CYS A 31 -2.37 -0.61 2.64
CA CYS A 31 -3.55 0.14 2.27
C CYS A 31 -3.21 1.60 1.97
N LEU A 32 -3.32 2.01 0.70
CA LEU A 32 -3.11 3.41 0.30
C LEU A 32 -4.23 4.35 0.81
N ALA A 33 -5.35 3.84 1.32
CA ALA A 33 -6.46 4.65 1.81
C ALA A 33 -6.29 5.05 3.29
N CYS A 34 -5.85 4.14 4.15
CA CYS A 34 -5.76 4.36 5.59
C CYS A 34 -4.37 4.12 6.19
N GLY A 35 -3.45 3.51 5.44
CA GLY A 35 -2.09 3.22 5.88
C GLY A 35 -1.90 1.92 6.67
N SER A 36 -2.95 1.11 6.82
CA SER A 36 -2.85 -0.20 7.49
C SER A 36 -2.17 -1.24 6.62
N THR A 37 -1.43 -2.17 7.22
CA THR A 37 -0.90 -3.36 6.56
C THR A 37 -1.79 -4.57 6.80
N GLN A 38 -1.72 -5.55 5.91
CA GLN A 38 -2.33 -6.87 6.07
C GLN A 38 -1.63 -7.87 5.16
N ARG A 39 -1.82 -9.17 5.39
CA ARG A 39 -1.36 -10.22 4.45
C ARG A 39 -1.89 -9.95 3.04
N ALA A 40 -0.98 -9.91 2.07
CA ALA A 40 -1.30 -9.81 0.65
C ALA A 40 -0.12 -10.34 -0.19
N GLU A 41 -0.41 -10.88 -1.37
CA GLU A 41 0.61 -11.27 -2.33
C GLU A 41 1.44 -10.04 -2.77
N PRO A 42 2.72 -10.21 -3.16
CA PRO A 42 3.60 -9.10 -3.54
C PRO A 42 3.09 -8.31 -4.75
N ASP A 43 2.37 -8.95 -5.67
CA ASP A 43 1.73 -8.30 -6.83
C ASP A 43 0.27 -7.90 -6.58
N ALA A 44 -0.26 -8.07 -5.36
CA ALA A 44 -1.66 -7.83 -5.05
C ALA A 44 -2.09 -6.40 -5.44
N ARG A 45 -3.27 -6.30 -6.05
CA ARG A 45 -3.85 -5.04 -6.54
C ARG A 45 -5.27 -4.86 -6.04
N ARG A 46 -5.54 -3.75 -5.36
CA ARG A 46 -6.90 -3.34 -4.92
C ARG A 46 -7.61 -4.38 -4.06
N TYR A 47 -6.87 -5.11 -3.24
CA TYR A 47 -7.48 -5.97 -2.24
C TYR A 47 -8.31 -5.14 -1.26
N GLN A 48 -9.37 -5.76 -0.72
CA GLN A 48 -10.21 -5.13 0.30
C GLN A 48 -9.43 -5.00 1.61
N CYS A 49 -9.34 -3.77 2.12
CA CYS A 49 -8.72 -3.50 3.39
C CYS A 49 -9.60 -3.98 4.55
N GLN A 50 -9.06 -4.78 5.46
CA GLN A 50 -9.80 -5.25 6.62
C GLN A 50 -10.06 -4.16 7.68
N ALA A 51 -9.29 -3.05 7.66
CA ALA A 51 -9.41 -1.95 8.60
C ALA A 51 -10.39 -0.85 8.14
N CYS A 52 -10.32 -0.42 6.88
CA CYS A 52 -11.14 0.68 6.34
C CYS A 52 -12.15 0.26 5.26
N ASN A 53 -12.19 -1.02 4.92
CA ASN A 53 -13.08 -1.60 3.90
C ASN A 53 -12.86 -1.08 2.45
N ALA A 54 -11.84 -0.26 2.21
CA ALA A 54 -11.50 0.26 0.89
C ALA A 54 -10.72 -0.78 0.06
N HIS A 55 -11.00 -0.84 -1.25
CA HIS A 55 -10.28 -1.68 -2.22
C HIS A 55 -8.97 -1.02 -2.65
N LYS A 56 -8.07 -0.78 -1.68
CA LYS A 56 -6.83 -0.02 -1.85
C LYS A 56 -5.62 -0.67 -1.18
N VAL A 57 -5.67 -1.98 -0.92
CA VAL A 57 -4.49 -2.74 -0.49
C VAL A 57 -3.69 -3.18 -1.71
N TYR A 58 -2.39 -2.94 -1.67
CA TYR A 58 -1.44 -3.28 -2.72
C TYR A 58 -0.24 -4.02 -2.15
N GLY A 59 0.27 -5.01 -2.87
CA GLY A 59 1.47 -5.74 -2.49
C GLY A 59 2.73 -4.90 -2.60
N ALA A 60 3.79 -5.33 -1.92
CA ALA A 60 5.07 -4.63 -1.86
C ALA A 60 5.68 -4.36 -3.25
N GLN A 61 5.75 -5.37 -4.12
CA GLN A 61 6.31 -5.23 -5.47
C GLN A 61 5.45 -4.32 -6.35
N GLU A 62 4.13 -4.41 -6.22
CA GLU A 62 3.22 -3.53 -6.95
C GLU A 62 3.38 -2.06 -6.53
N LEU A 63 3.54 -1.79 -5.23
CA LEU A 63 3.80 -0.43 -4.73
C LEU A 63 5.11 0.15 -5.29
N ALA A 64 6.16 -0.67 -5.35
CA ALA A 64 7.45 -0.30 -5.93
C ALA A 64 7.31 0.00 -7.44
N LEU A 65 6.63 -0.86 -8.20
CA LEU A 65 6.39 -0.68 -9.64
C LEU A 65 5.57 0.58 -9.94
N MET A 66 4.59 0.90 -9.09
CA MET A 66 3.78 2.10 -9.23
C MET A 66 4.49 3.39 -8.79
N GLY A 67 5.70 3.31 -8.22
CA GLY A 67 6.41 4.45 -7.63
C GLY A 67 5.68 5.04 -6.42
N LEU A 68 4.88 4.24 -5.72
CA LEU A 68 4.09 4.64 -4.55
C LEU A 68 4.85 4.41 -3.24
N CYS A 69 6.12 4.76 -3.26
CA CYS A 69 7.03 4.74 -2.12
C CYS A 69 7.80 6.07 -2.06
N TYR A 70 8.65 6.25 -1.05
CA TYR A 70 9.57 7.38 -0.98
C TYR A 70 10.90 6.97 -0.37
#